data_AF-A0A959INP2-F1
#
_entry.id   AF-A0A959INP2-F1
#
_cell.length_a   1.000
_cell.length_b   1.000
_cell.length_c   1.000
_cell.angle_alpha   90.00
_cell.angle_beta   90.00
_cell.angle_gamma   90.00
#
_symmetry.space_group_name_H-M   'P 1'
#
loop_
_entity.id
_entity.type
_entity.pdbx_description
1 polymer ?
#
loop_
_entity_poly.entity_id
_entity_poly.type
_entity_poly.pdbx_seq_one_letter_code
_entity_poly.pdbx_strand_id
1 'polypeptide(L)'
;MSLSRYPGAQPFEQSHRTVFFGRGEALDKLRRQVKLAPLTVLHGKSGTGKSSILNAGLLPLVDEEGHYDAVRIRFNAWLPEGAHASPTARTRASVAALGQGDTFLGKLLSEDESLWRKAKDQLIRRNGERGLLLIFDQFEELFTYPAEDILAFRRELAEALQPAAPQRYWDV
;
A
#
# COMPACT_ATOMS: atom_id res chain seq x y z
N MET A 1 13.55 5.53 -32.31
CA MET A 1 12.60 4.49 -31.87
C MET A 1 13.39 3.32 -31.29
N SER A 2 13.58 3.29 -29.98
CA SER A 2 14.29 2.18 -29.30
C SER A 2 13.31 1.03 -29.09
N LEU A 3 13.49 -0.05 -29.86
CA LEU A 3 12.86 -1.35 -29.65
C LEU A 3 13.47 -1.98 -28.39
N SER A 4 12.81 -1.82 -27.24
CA SER A 4 13.09 -2.68 -26.10
C SER A 4 12.62 -4.10 -26.42
N ARG A 5 13.57 -4.99 -26.73
CA ARG A 5 13.36 -6.43 -26.83
C ARG A 5 13.18 -6.97 -25.41
N TYR A 6 12.16 -7.81 -25.22
CA TYR A 6 11.62 -8.35 -23.95
C TYR A 6 10.61 -7.44 -23.23
N PRO A 7 9.34 -7.40 -23.67
CA PRO A 7 8.26 -7.22 -22.70
C PRO A 7 8.33 -8.47 -21.80
N GLY A 8 8.96 -8.37 -20.64
CA GLY A 8 8.99 -9.46 -19.66
C GLY A 8 7.58 -9.96 -19.37
N ALA A 9 7.45 -11.16 -18.77
CA ALA A 9 6.16 -11.69 -18.36
C ALA A 9 5.44 -10.67 -17.46
N GLN A 10 4.48 -9.95 -18.04
CA GLN A 10 3.71 -8.93 -17.33
C GLN A 10 3.00 -9.61 -16.17
N PRO A 11 3.06 -9.04 -14.95
CA PRO A 11 2.26 -9.56 -13.85
C PRO A 11 0.78 -9.59 -14.25
N PHE A 12 0.08 -10.65 -13.85
CA PHE A 12 -1.36 -10.70 -14.06
C PHE A 12 -2.01 -9.53 -13.30
N GLU A 13 -2.85 -8.77 -13.99
CA GLU A 13 -3.68 -7.73 -13.39
C GLU A 13 -4.90 -8.33 -12.68
N GLN A 14 -5.60 -7.52 -11.88
CA GLN A 14 -6.84 -7.92 -11.19
C GLN A 14 -7.89 -8.51 -12.13
N SER A 15 -7.98 -7.99 -13.36
CA SER A 15 -8.86 -8.46 -14.43
C SER A 15 -8.57 -9.90 -14.90
N HIS A 16 -7.38 -10.43 -14.64
CA HIS A 16 -6.96 -11.75 -15.07
C HIS A 16 -7.21 -12.85 -14.03
N ARG A 17 -8.03 -12.59 -13.00
CA ARG A 17 -8.36 -13.57 -11.94
C ARG A 17 -8.83 -14.92 -12.52
N THR A 18 -9.60 -14.89 -13.60
CA THR A 18 -10.14 -16.09 -14.25
C THR A 18 -9.10 -16.99 -14.91
N VAL A 19 -7.87 -16.50 -15.09
CA VAL A 19 -6.75 -17.25 -15.69
C VAL A 19 -5.58 -17.48 -14.71
N PHE A 20 -5.72 -17.02 -13.46
CA PHE A 20 -4.72 -17.21 -12.42
C PHE A 20 -4.90 -18.56 -11.70
N PHE A 21 -4.16 -19.59 -12.14
CA PHE A 21 -4.25 -20.95 -11.61
C PHE A 21 -2.94 -21.44 -10.95
N GLY A 22 -3.03 -22.50 -10.14
CA GLY A 22 -1.86 -23.18 -9.55
C GLY A 22 -1.24 -22.50 -8.30
N ARG A 23 -1.87 -21.45 -7.77
CA ARG A 23 -1.37 -20.70 -6.60
C ARG A 23 -2.36 -20.62 -5.43
N GLY A 24 -3.41 -21.43 -5.44
CA GLY A 24 -4.47 -21.41 -4.41
C GLY A 24 -3.94 -21.54 -2.98
N GLU A 25 -3.11 -22.54 -2.70
CA GLU A 25 -2.56 -22.75 -1.35
C GLU A 25 -1.71 -21.57 -0.86
N ALA A 26 -0.87 -21.00 -1.75
CA ALA A 26 -0.05 -19.84 -1.44
C ALA A 26 -0.91 -18.59 -1.18
N LEU A 27 -1.96 -18.40 -1.97
CA LEU A 27 -2.91 -17.30 -1.80
C LEU A 27 -3.68 -17.42 -0.50
N ASP A 28 -4.16 -18.63 -0.18
CA ASP A 28 -4.88 -18.88 1.07
C ASP A 28 -3.98 -18.69 2.29
N LYS A 29 -2.72 -19.12 2.22
CA LYS A 29 -1.74 -18.86 3.27
C LYS A 29 -1.49 -17.36 3.45
N LEU A 30 -1.29 -16.62 2.36
CA LEU A 30 -1.08 -15.18 2.38
C LEU A 30 -2.31 -14.46 2.97
N ARG A 31 -3.51 -14.79 2.50
CA ARG A 31 -4.79 -14.27 3.01
C ARG A 31 -4.94 -14.48 4.51
N ARG A 32 -4.63 -15.69 5.02
CA ARG A 32 -4.66 -15.96 6.46
C ARG A 32 -3.67 -15.10 7.23
N GLN A 33 -2.44 -14.94 6.73
CA GLN A 33 -1.43 -14.12 7.40
C GLN A 33 -1.82 -12.64 7.45
N VAL A 34 -2.37 -12.09 6.36
CA VAL A 34 -2.89 -10.72 6.31
C VAL A 34 -3.97 -10.48 7.36
N LYS A 35 -4.81 -11.48 7.66
CA LYS A 35 -5.85 -11.36 8.71
C LYS A 35 -5.31 -11.50 10.13
N LEU A 36 -4.19 -12.19 10.33
CA LEU A 36 -3.67 -12.54 11.65
C LEU A 36 -2.57 -11.60 12.15
N ALA A 37 -1.90 -10.88 11.26
CA ALA A 37 -0.75 -10.04 11.59
C ALA A 37 -0.86 -8.65 10.95
N PRO A 38 -0.49 -7.57 11.65
CA PRO A 38 -0.47 -6.22 11.09
C PRO A 38 0.61 -6.03 10.00
N LEU A 39 1.58 -6.95 9.91
CA LEU A 39 2.62 -6.96 8.88
C LEU A 39 2.80 -8.38 8.35
N THR A 40 2.74 -8.53 7.02
CA THR A 40 3.04 -9.78 6.32
C THR A 40 4.07 -9.52 5.22
N VAL A 41 5.13 -10.33 5.18
CA VAL A 41 6.19 -10.22 4.16
C VAL A 41 6.06 -11.37 3.16
N LEU A 42 5.73 -11.02 1.92
CA LEU A 42 5.73 -11.97 0.79
C LEU A 42 7.09 -11.93 0.09
N HIS A 43 7.85 -13.03 0.16
CA HIS A 43 9.18 -13.14 -0.46
C HIS A 43 9.29 -14.36 -1.38
N GLY A 44 10.30 -14.33 -2.25
CA GLY A 44 10.53 -15.36 -3.27
C GLY A 44 11.44 -14.83 -4.37
N LYS A 45 12.04 -15.73 -5.17
CA LYS A 45 12.93 -15.36 -6.27
C LYS A 45 12.24 -14.38 -7.25
N SER A 46 13.03 -13.61 -7.98
CA SER A 46 12.47 -12.77 -9.05
C SER A 46 11.74 -13.64 -10.08
N GLY A 47 10.66 -13.13 -10.67
CA GLY A 47 9.85 -13.87 -11.65
C GLY A 47 8.97 -15.00 -11.10
N THR A 48 8.91 -15.24 -9.79
CA THR A 48 8.05 -16.30 -9.22
C THR A 48 6.56 -15.94 -9.17
N GLY A 49 6.16 -14.75 -9.64
CA GLY A 49 4.76 -14.30 -9.69
C GLY A 49 4.25 -13.63 -8.41
N LYS A 50 5.12 -13.02 -7.58
CA LYS A 50 4.73 -12.29 -6.36
C LYS A 50 3.74 -11.15 -6.66
N SER A 51 4.04 -10.31 -7.64
CA SER A 51 3.12 -9.25 -8.06
C SER A 51 1.82 -9.82 -8.63
N SER A 52 1.88 -10.94 -9.37
CA SER A 52 0.66 -11.61 -9.88
C SER A 52 -0.22 -12.16 -8.76
N ILE A 53 0.33 -12.77 -7.70
CA ILE A 53 -0.49 -13.25 -6.57
C ILE A 53 -1.10 -12.09 -5.76
N LEU A 54 -0.42 -10.95 -5.68
CA LEU A 54 -0.99 -9.75 -5.07
C LEU A 54 -2.13 -9.17 -5.93
N ASN A 55 -1.90 -9.04 -7.24
CA ASN A 55 -2.82 -8.38 -8.18
C ASN A 55 -4.02 -9.23 -8.58
N ALA A 56 -3.80 -10.45 -9.05
CA ALA A 56 -4.84 -11.32 -9.58
C ALA A 56 -5.44 -12.25 -8.51
N GLY A 57 -4.78 -12.38 -7.36
CA GLY A 57 -5.21 -13.20 -6.23
C GLY A 57 -5.74 -12.38 -5.06
N LEU A 58 -4.83 -11.75 -4.30
CA LEU A 58 -5.14 -11.15 -3.00
C LEU A 58 -6.06 -9.94 -3.10
N LEU A 59 -5.76 -8.97 -3.97
CA LEU A 59 -6.56 -7.76 -4.13
C LEU A 59 -8.04 -8.04 -4.45
N PRO A 60 -8.38 -8.79 -5.51
CA PRO A 60 -9.78 -9.07 -5.81
C PRO A 60 -10.46 -9.92 -4.73
N LEU A 61 -9.73 -10.81 -4.06
CA LEU A 61 -10.28 -11.57 -2.94
C LEU A 61 -10.62 -10.68 -1.74
N VAL A 62 -9.74 -9.74 -1.38
CA VAL A 62 -9.96 -8.82 -0.25
C VAL A 62 -11.10 -7.85 -0.56
N ASP A 63 -11.21 -7.40 -1.81
CA ASP A 63 -12.29 -6.53 -2.26
C ASP A 63 -13.66 -7.24 -2.18
N GLU A 64 -13.74 -8.50 -2.63
CA GLU A 64 -14.95 -9.33 -2.52
C GLU A 64 -15.36 -9.62 -1.07
N GLU A 65 -14.39 -9.86 -0.18
CA GLU A 65 -14.67 -10.07 1.24
C GLU A 65 -15.17 -8.82 1.94
N GLY A 66 -14.78 -7.63 1.45
CA GLY A 66 -15.22 -6.36 1.99
C GLY A 66 -14.71 -6.05 3.40
N HIS A 67 -13.68 -6.75 3.89
CA HIS A 67 -13.10 -6.50 5.22
C HIS A 67 -12.06 -5.37 5.23
N TYR A 68 -11.45 -5.08 4.08
CA TYR A 68 -10.43 -4.03 3.96
C TYR A 68 -10.68 -3.17 2.74
N ASP A 69 -10.36 -1.89 2.84
CA ASP A 69 -9.99 -1.10 1.68
C ASP A 69 -8.50 -1.35 1.41
N ALA A 70 -8.19 -2.05 0.33
CA ALA A 70 -6.83 -2.39 -0.04
C ALA A 70 -6.28 -1.42 -1.07
N VAL A 71 -5.04 -0.96 -0.87
CA VAL A 71 -4.32 -0.17 -1.87
C VAL A 71 -2.94 -0.75 -2.11
N ARG A 72 -2.61 -0.96 -3.38
CA ARG A 72 -1.28 -1.35 -3.81
C ARG A 72 -0.45 -0.13 -4.14
N ILE A 73 0.76 -0.11 -3.60
CA ILE A 73 1.72 0.97 -3.72
C ILE A 73 3.01 0.36 -4.28
N ARG A 74 3.54 0.99 -5.34
CA ARG A 74 4.85 0.68 -5.89
C ARG A 74 5.63 1.97 -6.01
N PHE A 75 6.84 2.02 -5.45
CA PHE A 75 7.63 3.25 -5.41
C PHE A 75 8.28 3.56 -6.76
N ASN A 76 8.60 2.52 -7.55
CA ASN A 76 9.55 2.57 -8.67
C ASN A 76 10.95 2.96 -8.17
N ALA A 77 11.98 2.51 -8.87
CA ALA A 77 13.35 2.91 -8.55
C ALA A 77 13.50 4.43 -8.68
N TRP A 78 14.13 5.04 -7.68
CA TRP A 78 14.53 6.44 -7.73
C TRP A 78 15.72 6.60 -8.68
N LEU A 79 15.64 7.63 -9.52
CA LEU A 79 16.68 8.04 -10.45
C LEU A 79 16.97 9.53 -10.22
N PRO A 80 18.24 9.97 -10.20
CA PRO A 80 18.58 11.38 -9.94
C PRO A 80 17.89 12.37 -10.88
N GLU A 81 17.70 11.98 -12.15
CA GLU A 81 17.10 12.82 -13.19
C GLU A 81 15.59 12.58 -13.35
N GLY A 82 15.00 11.70 -12.54
CA GLY A 82 13.60 11.31 -12.66
C GLY A 82 12.67 12.18 -11.80
N ALA A 83 11.46 12.43 -12.31
CA ALA A 83 10.38 13.00 -11.51
C ALA A 83 9.81 11.91 -10.58
N HIS A 84 10.22 11.93 -9.31
CA HIS A 84 9.77 10.97 -8.31
C HIS A 84 9.00 11.66 -7.19
N ALA A 85 7.77 11.21 -6.94
CA ALA A 85 7.13 11.49 -5.65
C ALA A 85 7.85 10.71 -4.55
N SER A 86 8.10 11.34 -3.40
CA SER A 86 8.70 10.65 -2.26
C SER A 86 7.82 9.46 -1.83
N PRO A 87 8.39 8.42 -1.19
CA PRO A 87 7.62 7.26 -0.75
C PRO A 87 6.46 7.65 0.17
N THR A 88 6.67 8.65 1.03
CA THR A 88 5.64 9.27 1.88
C THR A 88 4.52 9.91 1.06
N ALA A 89 4.86 10.80 0.13
CA ALA A 89 3.87 11.50 -0.69
C ALA A 89 3.04 10.53 -1.52
N ARG A 90 3.70 9.52 -2.13
CA ARG A 90 3.03 8.47 -2.88
C ARG A 90 2.05 7.68 -1.99
N THR A 91 2.48 7.29 -0.80
CA THR A 91 1.64 6.51 0.12
C THR A 91 0.43 7.31 0.59
N ARG A 92 0.62 8.59 0.98
CA ARG A 92 -0.47 9.50 1.34
C ARG A 92 -1.48 9.67 0.20
N ALA A 93 -1.01 9.90 -1.01
CA ALA A 93 -1.86 10.04 -2.19
C ALA A 93 -2.64 8.76 -2.49
N SER A 94 -1.99 7.60 -2.41
CA SER A 94 -2.63 6.29 -2.58
C SER A 94 -3.74 6.04 -1.55
N VAL A 95 -3.52 6.39 -0.28
CA VAL A 95 -4.56 6.26 0.76
C VAL A 95 -5.69 7.27 0.54
N ALA A 96 -5.36 8.52 0.19
CA ALA A 96 -6.37 9.55 -0.09
C ALA A 96 -7.28 9.17 -1.25
N ALA A 97 -6.76 8.46 -2.25
CA ALA A 97 -7.54 8.02 -3.42
C ALA A 97 -8.59 6.94 -3.11
N LEU A 98 -8.54 6.28 -1.94
CA LEU A 98 -9.51 5.26 -1.53
C LEU A 98 -10.89 5.82 -1.17
N GLY A 99 -10.98 7.11 -0.84
CA GLY A 99 -12.22 7.70 -0.37
C GLY A 99 -12.23 9.22 -0.48
N GLN A 100 -13.35 9.76 -0.94
CA GLN A 100 -13.60 11.18 -1.04
C GLN A 100 -14.52 11.65 0.10
N GLY A 101 -14.56 12.96 0.32
CA GLY A 101 -15.44 13.61 1.29
C GLY A 101 -14.77 13.92 2.63
N ASP A 102 -15.29 14.96 3.28
CA ASP A 102 -14.77 15.45 4.54
C ASP A 102 -15.06 14.49 5.69
N THR A 103 -14.09 14.36 6.59
CA THR A 103 -14.28 13.70 7.89
C THR A 103 -14.23 14.77 8.99
N PHE A 104 -14.67 14.41 10.20
CA PHE A 104 -14.47 15.27 11.37
C PHE A 104 -12.98 15.59 11.60
N LEU A 105 -12.10 14.59 11.50
CA LEU A 105 -10.65 14.81 11.64
C LEU A 105 -10.09 15.69 10.54
N GLY A 106 -10.55 15.55 9.29
CA GLY A 106 -10.13 16.40 8.18
C GLY A 106 -10.50 17.88 8.37
N LYS A 107 -11.61 18.15 9.06
CA LYS A 107 -12.01 19.53 9.44
C LYS A 107 -11.22 20.05 10.64
N LEU A 108 -10.97 19.20 11.64
CA LEU A 108 -10.27 19.57 12.86
C LEU A 108 -8.76 19.77 12.64
N LEU A 109 -8.17 18.97 11.75
CA LEU A 109 -6.73 18.93 11.44
C LEU A 109 -6.50 19.22 9.95
N SER A 110 -7.06 20.33 9.45
CA SER A 110 -7.04 20.67 8.01
C SER A 110 -5.63 20.84 7.43
N GLU A 111 -4.68 21.29 8.25
CA GLU A 111 -3.28 21.50 7.85
C GLU A 111 -2.41 20.25 7.99
N ASP A 112 -2.91 19.20 8.67
CA ASP A 112 -2.17 17.94 8.73
C ASP A 112 -2.37 17.19 7.42
N GLU A 113 -1.27 16.84 6.75
CA GLU A 113 -1.28 16.01 5.54
C GLU A 113 -0.61 14.65 5.79
N SER A 114 -0.34 14.31 7.06
CA SER A 114 0.36 13.09 7.46
C SER A 114 -0.35 11.82 7.00
N LEU A 115 0.44 10.76 6.81
CA LEU A 115 -0.11 9.44 6.50
C LEU A 115 -1.07 8.96 7.59
N TRP A 116 -0.78 9.23 8.87
CA TRP A 116 -1.68 8.91 9.98
C TRP A 116 -3.06 9.53 9.77
N ARG A 117 -3.13 10.84 9.47
CA ARG A 117 -4.40 11.53 9.24
C ARG A 117 -5.12 11.02 8.00
N LYS A 118 -4.41 10.72 6.90
CA LYS A 118 -5.01 10.10 5.70
C LYS A 118 -5.57 8.70 5.99
N ALA A 119 -4.87 7.91 6.81
CA ALA A 119 -5.33 6.58 7.22
C ALA A 119 -6.55 6.65 8.17
N LYS A 120 -6.53 7.53 9.18
CA LYS A 120 -7.66 7.70 10.10
C LYS A 120 -8.91 8.21 9.38
N ASP A 121 -8.75 9.13 8.43
CA ASP A 121 -9.86 9.56 7.58
C ASP A 121 -10.53 8.38 6.87
N GLN A 122 -9.73 7.49 6.29
CA GLN A 122 -10.27 6.34 5.59
C GLN A 122 -11.02 5.40 6.54
N LEU A 123 -10.46 5.13 7.72
CA LEU A 123 -11.12 4.30 8.74
C LEU A 123 -12.43 4.94 9.24
N ILE A 124 -12.47 6.27 9.42
CA ILE A 124 -13.66 7.02 9.83
C ILE A 124 -14.74 6.94 8.75
N ARG A 125 -14.40 7.12 7.47
CA ARG A 125 -15.37 7.03 6.36
C ARG A 125 -16.04 5.67 6.28
N ARG A 126 -15.35 4.63 6.73
CA ARG A 126 -15.87 3.26 6.79
C ARG A 126 -16.54 2.92 8.12
N ASN A 127 -16.71 3.89 9.02
CA ASN A 127 -17.22 3.68 10.38
C ASN A 127 -16.51 2.54 11.13
N GLY A 128 -15.25 2.27 10.80
CA GLY A 128 -14.49 1.12 11.32
C GLY A 128 -14.94 -0.27 10.82
N GLU A 129 -15.91 -0.37 9.90
CA GLU A 129 -16.38 -1.64 9.34
C GLU A 129 -15.36 -2.30 8.41
N ARG A 130 -14.50 -1.49 7.79
CA ARG A 130 -13.39 -1.94 6.95
C ARG A 130 -12.06 -1.44 7.50
N GLY A 131 -11.09 -2.34 7.57
CA GLY A 131 -9.70 -1.98 7.83
C GLY A 131 -9.03 -1.33 6.61
N LEU A 132 -7.82 -0.82 6.79
CA LEU A 132 -6.96 -0.34 5.70
C LEU A 132 -5.84 -1.35 5.47
N LEU A 133 -5.70 -1.84 4.23
CA LEU A 133 -4.63 -2.75 3.83
C LEU A 133 -3.68 -2.07 2.85
N LEU A 134 -2.45 -1.77 3.30
CA LEU A 134 -1.39 -1.22 2.46
C LEU A 134 -0.53 -2.35 1.90
N ILE A 135 -0.49 -2.49 0.58
CA ILE A 135 0.30 -3.51 -0.11
C ILE A 135 1.47 -2.81 -0.81
N PHE A 136 2.66 -2.92 -0.24
CA PHE A 136 3.88 -2.42 -0.89
C PHE A 136 4.47 -3.51 -1.79
N ASP A 137 4.25 -3.38 -3.11
CA ASP A 137 4.85 -4.28 -4.09
C ASP A 137 6.22 -3.74 -4.52
N GLN A 138 7.18 -4.66 -4.73
CA GLN A 138 8.58 -4.35 -4.96
C GLN A 138 9.15 -3.37 -3.93
N PHE A 139 8.93 -3.68 -2.65
CA PHE A 139 9.36 -2.84 -1.53
C PHE A 139 10.87 -2.55 -1.55
N GLU A 140 11.69 -3.42 -2.15
CA GLU A 140 13.11 -3.20 -2.35
C GLU A 140 13.45 -1.92 -3.12
N GLU A 141 12.53 -1.42 -3.97
CA GLU A 141 12.70 -0.14 -4.69
C GLU A 141 12.81 1.04 -3.72
N LEU A 142 12.27 0.93 -2.50
CA LEU A 142 12.41 1.95 -1.47
C LEU A 142 13.88 2.26 -1.15
N PHE A 143 14.76 1.26 -1.18
CA PHE A 143 16.17 1.42 -0.83
C PHE A 143 16.99 2.17 -1.87
N THR A 144 16.38 2.54 -3.00
CA THR A 144 16.99 3.38 -4.02
C THR A 144 16.81 4.88 -3.74
N TYR A 145 15.91 5.26 -2.82
CA TYR A 145 15.62 6.66 -2.50
C TYR A 145 16.67 7.29 -1.56
N PRO A 146 16.77 8.63 -1.51
CA PRO A 146 17.56 9.34 -0.52
C PRO A 146 17.23 8.92 0.92
N ALA A 147 18.23 8.94 1.80
CA ALA A 147 18.07 8.49 3.18
C ALA A 147 17.02 9.32 3.94
N GLU A 148 16.95 10.63 3.72
CA GLU A 148 15.94 11.49 4.33
C GLU A 148 14.50 11.09 3.95
N ASP A 149 14.27 10.67 2.70
CA ASP A 149 12.96 10.24 2.20
C ASP A 149 12.55 8.91 2.84
N ILE A 150 13.49 7.96 2.93
CA ILE A 150 13.26 6.66 3.58
C ILE A 150 12.95 6.87 5.07
N LEU A 151 13.67 7.77 5.76
CA LEU A 151 13.45 8.09 7.17
C LEU A 151 12.11 8.78 7.40
N ALA A 152 11.73 9.73 6.53
CA ALA A 152 10.43 10.39 6.60
C ALA A 152 9.28 9.38 6.41
N PHE A 153 9.40 8.49 5.42
CA PHE A 153 8.43 7.42 5.18
C PHE A 153 8.31 6.47 6.36
N ARG A 154 9.45 6.02 6.92
CA ARG A 154 9.48 5.16 8.11
C ARG A 154 8.74 5.80 9.28
N ARG A 155 9.00 7.08 9.56
CA ARG A 155 8.36 7.81 10.68
C ARG A 155 6.84 7.82 10.51
N GLU A 156 6.35 8.21 9.34
CA GLU A 156 4.92 8.34 9.11
C GLU A 156 4.19 7.01 9.00
N LEU A 157 4.84 5.99 8.43
CA LEU A 157 4.29 4.63 8.45
C LEU A 157 4.18 4.11 9.88
N ALA A 158 5.21 4.35 10.72
CA ALA A 158 5.17 3.95 12.13
C ALA A 158 4.05 4.66 12.90
N GLU A 159 3.85 5.96 12.67
CA GLU A 159 2.74 6.70 13.25
C GLU A 159 1.38 6.16 12.79
N ALA A 160 1.21 5.91 11.49
CA ALA A 160 -0.05 5.42 10.93
C ALA A 160 -0.45 4.03 11.44
N LEU A 161 0.53 3.19 11.82
CA LEU A 161 0.28 1.88 12.42
C LEU A 161 -0.16 1.97 13.89
N GLN A 162 -0.01 3.12 14.56
CA GLN A 162 -0.43 3.27 15.95
C GLN A 162 -1.93 3.58 16.07
N PRO A 163 -2.62 2.98 17.05
CA PRO A 163 -4.01 3.31 17.32
C PRO A 163 -4.14 4.73 17.88
N ALA A 164 -3.17 5.16 18.70
CA ALA A 164 -3.11 6.48 19.32
C ALA A 164 -2.83 7.60 18.31
N ALA A 165 -3.16 8.84 18.71
CA ALA A 165 -2.72 10.02 17.98
C ALA A 165 -1.18 10.17 18.06
N PRO A 166 -0.51 10.74 17.05
CA PRO A 166 0.91 11.06 17.09
C PRO A 166 1.27 11.99 18.24
N GLN A 167 2.50 11.88 18.77
CA GLN A 167 2.97 12.64 19.94
C GLN A 167 2.76 14.16 19.82
N ARG A 168 2.89 14.70 18.59
CA ARG A 168 2.64 16.11 18.26
C ARG A 168 1.26 16.66 18.65
N TYR A 169 0.27 15.80 18.96
CA TYR A 169 -1.06 16.23 19.41
C TYR A 169 -1.26 16.16 20.93
N TRP A 170 -0.29 15.66 21.68
CA TRP A 170 -0.40 15.50 23.13
C TRP A 170 0.30 16.62 23.91
N ASP A 171 1.23 17.33 23.28
CA ASP A 171 2.05 18.37 23.91
C ASP A 171 1.42 19.78 23.83
N VAL A 172 0.08 19.87 23.83
CA VAL A 172 -0.68 21.15 23.78
C VAL A 172 -1.21 21.52 25.16
#